data_AF-A0AAW2D9B7-F1
#
_entry.id   AF-A0AAW2D9B7-F1
#
_cell.length_a   1.000
_cell.length_b   1.000
_cell.length_c   1.000
_cell.angle_alpha   90.00
_cell.angle_beta   90.00
_cell.angle_gamma   90.00
#
_symmetry.space_group_name_H-M   'P 1'
#
loop_
_entity.id
_entity.type
_entity.pdbx_description
1 polymer ?
#
loop_
_entity_poly.entity_id
_entity_poly.type
_entity_poly.pdbx_seq_one_letter_code
_entity_poly.pdbx_strand_id
1 'polypeptide(L)'
;MAWRNHKCRLKTAHYIPHSRNKAQVKSNRPKGCILEDWDVLVDHWYTEDAVIESKKNRDRRSKQEDLHTGNSCSFAVHAAKKIITDGRPVERATLYSILHTCKDGSAVNEVVREKMYKMKELLAEPLNQLQSDDTSGNVAWAPDDVFAKVMGRERKGCIVG
;
A
#
# COMPACT_ATOMS: atom_id res chain seq x y z
N MET A 1 9.74 13.39 -6.81
CA MET A 1 9.54 12.65 -5.52
C MET A 1 10.57 12.97 -4.43
N ALA A 2 11.72 13.60 -4.72
CA ALA A 2 12.80 13.79 -3.74
C ALA A 2 12.42 14.66 -2.52
N TRP A 3 11.68 15.75 -2.74
CA TRP A 3 11.34 16.71 -1.67
C TRP A 3 10.38 16.17 -0.61
N ARG A 4 9.33 15.45 -1.01
CA ARG A 4 8.37 14.83 -0.07
C ARG A 4 9.08 13.86 0.87
N ASN A 5 9.93 13.00 0.31
CA ASN A 5 10.68 12.00 1.07
C ASN A 5 11.72 12.67 1.98
N HIS A 6 12.35 13.75 1.52
CA HIS A 6 13.27 14.54 2.33
C HIS A 6 12.58 15.14 3.57
N LYS A 7 11.44 15.83 3.42
CA LYS A 7 10.65 16.36 4.56
C LYS A 7 10.19 15.27 5.52
N CYS A 8 9.80 14.11 4.99
CA CYS A 8 9.42 12.96 5.82
C CYS A 8 10.59 12.49 6.69
N ARG A 9 11.78 12.33 6.12
CA ARG A 9 12.99 11.97 6.88
C ARG A 9 13.36 13.02 7.92
N LEU A 10 13.28 14.30 7.58
CA LEU A 10 13.50 15.39 8.53
C LEU A 10 12.53 15.29 9.72
N LYS A 11 11.24 15.08 9.45
CA LYS A 11 10.24 14.93 10.52
C LYS A 11 10.54 13.70 11.37
N THR A 12 10.86 12.56 10.76
CA THR A 12 11.21 11.33 11.50
C THR A 12 12.43 11.52 12.41
N ALA A 13 13.45 12.26 11.97
CA ALA A 13 14.69 12.42 12.70
C ALA A 13 14.67 13.52 13.78
N HIS A 14 13.88 14.58 13.57
CA HIS A 14 13.97 15.81 14.38
C HIS A 14 12.69 16.21 15.10
N TYR A 15 11.52 15.67 14.73
CA TYR A 15 10.26 16.04 15.37
C TYR A 15 10.18 15.46 16.79
N ILE A 16 9.99 16.35 17.79
CA ILE A 16 9.74 15.96 19.17
C ILE A 16 8.27 16.26 19.50
N PRO A 17 7.48 15.30 19.97
CA PRO A 17 6.07 15.53 20.31
C PRO A 17 5.89 16.70 21.30
N HIS A 18 4.73 17.36 21.26
CA HIS A 18 4.33 18.53 22.08
C HIS A 18 4.91 19.88 21.64
N SER A 19 4.04 20.89 21.58
CA SER A 19 4.35 22.26 21.14
C SER A 19 5.46 22.95 21.93
N ARG A 20 5.61 22.64 23.23
CA ARG A 20 6.69 23.17 24.08
C ARG A 20 8.10 22.88 23.54
N ASN A 21 8.26 21.84 22.74
CA ASN A 21 9.55 21.43 22.17
C ASN A 21 9.89 22.15 20.87
N LYS A 22 8.99 22.99 20.33
CA LYS A 22 9.15 23.69 19.06
C LYS A 22 10.46 24.50 18.98
N ALA A 23 10.76 25.29 20.00
CA ALA A 23 11.99 26.10 20.05
C ALA A 23 13.25 25.22 20.04
N GLN A 24 13.23 24.11 20.78
CA GLN A 24 14.32 23.12 20.80
C GLN A 24 14.50 22.46 19.43
N VAL A 25 13.43 22.18 18.70
CA VAL A 25 13.53 21.61 17.35
C VAL A 25 14.07 22.65 16.36
N LYS A 26 13.65 23.92 16.47
CA LYS A 26 14.21 25.01 15.65
C LYS A 26 15.72 25.17 15.84
N SER A 27 16.22 25.12 17.09
CA SER A 27 17.66 25.24 17.36
C SER A 27 18.48 24.05 16.84
N ASN A 28 17.87 22.87 16.69
CA ASN A 28 18.52 21.65 16.21
C ASN A 28 18.38 21.45 14.70
N ARG A 29 18.73 22.49 13.92
CA ARG A 29 18.69 22.45 12.46
C ARG A 29 19.73 21.48 11.87
N PRO A 30 19.34 20.53 11.00
CA PRO A 30 20.29 19.67 10.30
C PRO A 30 21.22 20.44 9.34
N LYS A 31 22.46 19.95 9.18
CA LYS A 31 23.43 20.50 8.23
C LYS A 31 22.88 20.38 6.79
N GLY A 32 22.94 21.46 6.03
CA GLY A 32 22.46 21.52 4.64
C GLY A 32 21.01 21.97 4.47
N CYS A 33 20.27 22.22 5.56
CA CYS A 33 18.98 22.92 5.49
C CYS A 33 19.18 24.43 5.55
N ILE A 34 18.47 25.15 4.67
CA ILE A 34 18.34 26.61 4.72
C ILE A 34 17.59 26.98 6.01
N LEU A 35 18.01 28.04 6.70
CA LEU A 35 17.47 28.40 8.02
C LEU A 35 15.98 28.71 7.94
N GLU A 36 15.61 29.53 6.95
CA GLU A 36 14.27 30.02 6.71
C GLU A 36 13.31 28.86 6.39
N ASP A 37 13.75 27.95 5.52
CA ASP A 37 12.98 26.75 5.16
C ASP A 37 12.78 25.80 6.36
N TRP A 38 13.82 25.65 7.19
CA TRP A 38 13.75 24.84 8.41
C TRP A 38 12.74 25.42 9.38
N ASP A 39 12.80 26.72 9.60
CA ASP A 39 11.92 27.43 10.52
C ASP A 39 10.45 27.32 10.10
N VAL A 40 10.15 27.57 8.82
CA VAL A 40 8.81 27.42 8.24
C VAL A 40 8.31 25.96 8.36
N LEU A 41 9.17 24.99 8.12
CA LEU A 41 8.83 23.57 8.23
C LEU A 41 8.49 23.17 9.66
N VAL A 42 9.31 23.60 10.63
CA VAL A 42 9.10 23.33 12.05
C VAL A 42 7.84 24.06 12.53
N ASP A 43 7.63 25.32 12.14
CA ASP A 43 6.41 26.07 12.44
C ASP A 43 5.16 25.30 11.98
N HIS A 44 5.18 24.78 10.75
CA HIS A 44 4.11 23.96 10.21
C HIS A 44 3.87 22.68 11.02
N TRP A 45 4.90 21.95 11.47
CA TRP A 45 4.72 20.70 12.22
C TRP A 45 3.97 20.88 13.54
N TYR A 46 4.06 22.07 14.14
CA TYR A 46 3.46 22.37 15.44
C TYR A 46 2.17 23.19 15.35
N THR A 47 1.63 23.44 14.14
CA THR A 47 0.26 23.98 14.04
C THR A 47 -0.76 22.95 14.53
N GLU A 48 -1.87 23.43 15.09
CA GLU A 48 -2.94 22.54 15.57
C GLU A 48 -3.45 21.63 14.45
N ASP A 49 -3.70 22.19 13.26
CA ASP A 49 -4.16 21.44 12.08
C ASP A 49 -3.19 20.32 11.69
N ALA A 50 -1.89 20.60 11.65
CA ALA A 50 -0.89 19.59 11.26
C ALA A 50 -0.81 18.46 12.29
N VAL A 51 -0.96 18.77 13.59
CA VAL A 51 -0.98 17.78 14.66
C VAL A 51 -2.26 16.93 14.58
N ILE A 52 -3.42 17.56 14.40
CA ILE A 52 -4.72 16.90 14.27
C ILE A 52 -4.72 15.96 13.06
N GLU A 53 -4.33 16.45 11.89
CA GLU A 53 -4.29 15.64 10.67
C GLU A 53 -3.24 14.53 10.74
N SER A 54 -2.08 14.78 11.37
CA SER A 54 -1.08 13.74 11.58
C SER A 54 -1.60 12.61 12.47
N LYS A 55 -2.39 12.92 13.51
CA LYS A 55 -3.04 11.91 14.36
C LYS A 55 -4.10 11.14 13.59
N LYS A 56 -5.04 11.83 12.94
CA LYS A 56 -6.08 11.21 12.10
C LYS A 56 -5.48 10.29 11.05
N ASN A 57 -4.43 10.71 10.35
CA ASN A 57 -3.78 9.89 9.33
C ASN A 57 -3.06 8.68 9.92
N ARG A 58 -2.51 8.78 11.13
CA ARG A 58 -1.97 7.61 11.84
C ARG A 58 -3.08 6.62 12.17
N ASP A 59 -4.21 7.09 12.68
CA ASP A 59 -5.35 6.25 13.06
C ASP A 59 -6.05 5.63 11.85
N ARG A 60 -6.09 6.33 10.70
CA ARG A 60 -6.55 5.77 9.42
C ARG A 60 -5.61 4.67 8.95
N ARG A 61 -4.30 4.91 8.94
CA ARG A 61 -3.31 3.91 8.53
C ARG A 61 -3.32 2.67 9.41
N SER A 62 -3.54 2.80 10.72
CA SER A 62 -3.62 1.65 11.62
C SER A 62 -4.85 0.77 11.39
N LYS A 63 -5.89 1.29 10.71
CA LYS A 63 -7.09 0.53 10.33
C LYS A 63 -6.97 -0.12 8.94
N GLN A 64 -5.87 0.13 8.22
CA GLN A 64 -5.65 -0.47 6.92
C GLN A 64 -5.10 -1.89 7.10
N GLU A 65 -5.96 -2.88 6.90
CA GLU A 65 -5.62 -4.29 7.07
C GLU A 65 -5.25 -4.97 5.74
N ASP A 66 -5.61 -4.38 4.61
CA ASP A 66 -5.27 -4.89 3.28
C ASP A 66 -3.99 -4.23 2.76
N LEU A 67 -2.84 -4.79 3.14
CA LEU A 67 -1.53 -4.20 2.86
C LEU A 67 -0.82 -4.91 1.71
N HIS A 68 -0.58 -4.16 0.64
CA HIS A 68 0.14 -4.59 -0.54
C HIS A 68 1.68 -4.60 -0.34
N THR A 69 2.37 -5.60 -0.89
CA THR A 69 3.83 -5.79 -0.83
C THR A 69 4.54 -5.69 -2.18
N GLY A 70 3.81 -5.51 -3.29
CA GLY A 70 4.34 -5.49 -4.66
C GLY A 70 5.20 -4.27 -5.04
N ASN A 71 5.74 -3.55 -4.06
CA ASN A 71 6.54 -2.34 -4.20
C ASN A 71 5.80 -1.26 -5.01
N SER A 72 6.54 -0.41 -5.73
CA SER A 72 5.97 0.66 -6.57
C SER A 72 5.48 0.16 -7.94
N CYS A 73 5.22 -1.13 -8.09
CA CYS A 73 4.69 -1.72 -9.32
C CYS A 73 3.18 -1.98 -9.15
N SER A 74 2.37 -1.60 -10.13
CA SER A 74 0.94 -1.87 -10.11
C SER A 74 0.62 -3.34 -10.37
N PHE A 75 -0.61 -3.75 -10.07
CA PHE A 75 -1.14 -5.07 -10.42
C PHE A 75 -0.94 -5.41 -11.90
N ALA A 76 -1.23 -4.46 -12.81
CA ALA A 76 -1.06 -4.65 -14.24
C ALA A 76 0.40 -4.96 -14.63
N VAL A 77 1.37 -4.29 -14.00
CA VAL A 77 2.80 -4.58 -14.26
C VAL A 77 3.17 -5.99 -13.81
N HIS A 78 2.68 -6.42 -12.65
CA HIS A 78 2.92 -7.78 -12.17
C HIS A 78 2.20 -8.83 -13.01
N ALA A 79 1.00 -8.53 -13.50
CA ALA A 79 0.25 -9.39 -14.41
C ALA A 79 0.98 -9.60 -15.73
N ALA A 80 1.45 -8.52 -16.36
CA ALA A 80 2.22 -8.59 -17.59
C ALA A 80 3.52 -9.40 -17.41
N LYS A 81 4.26 -9.19 -16.32
CA LYS A 81 5.44 -10.01 -15.99
C LYS A 81 5.08 -11.48 -15.83
N LYS A 82 3.94 -11.76 -15.21
CA LYS A 82 3.47 -13.13 -14.98
C LYS A 82 3.06 -13.82 -16.27
N ILE A 83 2.39 -13.12 -17.17
CA ILE A 83 2.05 -13.60 -18.51
C ILE A 83 3.31 -13.96 -19.31
N ILE A 84 4.33 -13.10 -19.30
CA ILE A 84 5.61 -13.37 -19.97
C ILE A 84 6.27 -14.65 -19.43
N THR A 85 6.13 -14.91 -18.12
CA THR A 85 6.75 -16.06 -17.45
C THR A 85 5.96 -17.35 -17.67
N ASP A 86 4.64 -17.29 -17.46
CA ASP A 86 3.78 -18.46 -17.36
C ASP A 86 3.08 -18.78 -18.70
N GLY A 87 3.21 -17.90 -19.71
CA GLY A 87 2.64 -18.06 -21.05
C GLY A 87 1.11 -17.93 -21.12
N ARG A 88 0.46 -17.55 -20.02
CA ARG A 88 -0.99 -17.44 -19.89
C ARG A 88 -1.40 -16.31 -18.95
N PRO A 89 -2.66 -15.83 -19.04
CA PRO A 89 -3.20 -14.82 -18.13
C PRO A 89 -3.16 -15.27 -16.68
N VAL A 90 -2.82 -14.36 -15.77
CA VAL A 90 -2.88 -14.62 -14.32
C VAL A 90 -4.25 -14.22 -13.79
N GLU A 91 -4.84 -15.05 -12.93
CA GLU A 91 -6.07 -14.71 -12.22
C GLU A 91 -5.82 -13.72 -11.07
N ARG A 92 -6.83 -12.91 -10.77
CA ARG A 92 -6.78 -11.91 -9.69
C ARG A 92 -6.47 -12.50 -8.33
N ALA A 93 -7.03 -13.67 -8.00
CA ALA A 93 -6.82 -14.33 -6.72
C ALA A 93 -5.35 -14.78 -6.55
N THR A 94 -4.75 -15.33 -7.62
CA THR A 94 -3.33 -15.69 -7.66
C THR A 94 -2.46 -14.44 -7.56
N LEU A 95 -2.79 -13.40 -8.32
CA LEU A 95 -2.04 -12.14 -8.32
C LEU A 95 -2.11 -11.45 -6.96
N TYR A 96 -3.28 -11.44 -6.30
CA TYR A 96 -3.44 -10.92 -4.94
C TYR A 96 -2.48 -11.60 -3.97
N SER A 97 -2.38 -12.93 -4.02
CA SER A 97 -1.47 -13.69 -3.14
C SER A 97 -0.01 -13.29 -3.35
N ILE A 98 0.45 -13.18 -4.61
CA ILE A 98 1.81 -12.71 -4.94
C ILE A 98 2.07 -11.32 -4.35
N LEU A 99 1.07 -10.45 -4.43
CA LEU A 99 1.17 -9.04 -4.08
C LEU A 99 0.88 -8.71 -2.62
N HIS A 100 0.58 -9.73 -1.81
CA HIS A 100 0.36 -9.59 -0.37
C HIS A 100 1.23 -10.56 0.45
N THR A 101 2.22 -11.17 -0.20
CA THR A 101 3.23 -12.02 0.43
C THR A 101 4.50 -11.22 0.71
N CYS A 102 5.04 -11.35 1.91
CA CYS A 102 6.32 -10.78 2.33
C CYS A 102 7.49 -11.49 1.64
N LYS A 103 8.70 -10.92 1.73
CA LYS A 103 9.91 -11.52 1.14
C LYS A 103 10.28 -12.88 1.74
N ASP A 104 9.85 -13.14 2.97
CA ASP A 104 10.04 -14.41 3.68
C ASP A 104 8.95 -15.45 3.36
N GLY A 105 7.99 -15.12 2.49
CA GLY A 105 6.88 -16.01 2.12
C GLY A 105 5.66 -15.94 3.05
N SER A 106 5.71 -15.14 4.12
CA SER A 106 4.59 -14.98 5.05
C SER A 106 3.58 -13.93 4.57
N ALA A 107 2.33 -14.01 5.06
CA ALA A 107 1.36 -12.93 4.88
C ALA A 107 1.69 -11.74 5.79
N VAL A 108 1.44 -10.52 5.32
CA VAL A 108 1.74 -9.27 6.06
C VAL A 108 0.98 -9.12 7.38
N ASN A 109 -0.21 -9.71 7.50
CA ASN A 109 -1.03 -9.75 8.70
C ASN A 109 -2.06 -10.90 8.62
N GLU A 110 -2.83 -11.09 9.68
CA GLU A 110 -3.82 -12.18 9.77
C GLU A 110 -4.96 -12.03 8.75
N VAL A 111 -5.47 -10.81 8.55
CA VAL A 111 -6.57 -10.55 7.61
C VAL A 111 -6.20 -10.93 6.19
N VAL A 112 -4.99 -10.56 5.75
CA VAL A 112 -4.45 -10.98 4.46
C VAL A 112 -4.28 -12.49 4.41
N ARG A 113 -3.76 -13.12 5.47
CA ARG A 113 -3.58 -14.57 5.53
C ARG A 113 -4.88 -15.31 5.32
N GLU A 114 -5.94 -14.91 6.02
CA GLU A 114 -7.27 -15.52 5.90
C GLU A 114 -7.82 -15.38 4.48
N LYS A 115 -7.69 -14.19 3.87
CA LYS A 115 -8.10 -13.96 2.47
C LYS A 115 -7.32 -14.86 1.52
N MET A 116 -6.00 -14.94 1.66
CA MET A 116 -5.16 -15.81 0.84
C MET A 116 -5.54 -17.29 0.99
N TYR A 117 -5.83 -17.73 2.22
CA TYR A 117 -6.28 -19.09 2.48
C TYR A 117 -7.61 -19.38 1.77
N LYS A 118 -8.61 -18.51 1.94
CA LYS A 118 -9.93 -18.67 1.28
C LYS A 118 -9.81 -18.66 -0.25
N MET A 119 -8.96 -17.79 -0.81
CA MET A 119 -8.71 -17.77 -2.25
C MET A 119 -8.05 -19.09 -2.72
N LYS A 120 -7.05 -19.58 -1.98
CA LYS A 120 -6.37 -20.84 -2.29
C LYS A 120 -7.31 -22.04 -2.24
N GLU A 121 -8.17 -22.08 -1.22
CA GLU A 121 -9.18 -23.14 -1.05
C GLU A 121 -10.16 -23.15 -2.23
N LEU A 122 -10.68 -21.99 -2.63
CA LEU A 122 -11.61 -21.89 -3.76
C LEU A 122 -10.95 -22.22 -5.10
N LEU A 123 -9.67 -21.85 -5.30
CA LEU A 123 -8.90 -22.17 -6.51
C LEU A 123 -8.55 -23.65 -6.65
N ALA A 124 -8.61 -24.42 -5.56
CA ALA A 124 -8.37 -25.87 -5.60
C ALA A 124 -9.45 -26.60 -6.40
N GLU A 125 -10.64 -26.02 -6.53
CA GLU A 125 -11.71 -26.52 -7.39
C GLU A 125 -11.55 -26.00 -8.83
N PRO A 126 -11.32 -26.87 -9.83
CA PRO A 126 -11.09 -26.43 -11.22
C PRO A 126 -12.24 -25.62 -11.83
N LEU A 127 -13.47 -25.83 -11.38
CA LEU A 127 -14.65 -25.10 -11.86
C LEU A 127 -14.62 -23.61 -11.49
N ASN A 128 -13.87 -23.24 -10.45
CA ASN A 128 -13.72 -21.85 -10.01
C ASN A 128 -12.61 -21.10 -10.76
N GLN A 129 -11.78 -21.81 -11.54
CA GLN A 129 -10.70 -21.20 -12.31
C GLN A 129 -11.24 -20.59 -13.61
N LEU A 130 -10.66 -19.48 -14.03
CA LEU A 130 -11.01 -18.80 -15.25
C LEU A 130 -10.26 -19.43 -16.43
N GLN A 131 -11.01 -19.76 -17.48
CA GLN A 131 -10.45 -20.17 -18.77
C GLN A 131 -10.31 -18.90 -19.62
N SER A 132 -9.09 -18.39 -19.77
CA SER A 132 -8.81 -17.24 -20.64
C SER A 132 -7.48 -17.43 -21.35
N ASP A 133 -7.49 -17.24 -22.66
CA ASP A 133 -6.29 -17.25 -23.51
C ASP A 133 -5.83 -15.81 -23.86
N ASP A 134 -6.50 -14.79 -23.30
CA ASP A 134 -6.22 -13.38 -23.62
C ASP A 134 -4.90 -12.91 -23.01
N THR A 135 -3.85 -13.00 -23.81
CA THR A 135 -2.48 -12.70 -23.43
C THR A 135 -2.14 -11.20 -23.57
N SER A 136 -3.14 -10.31 -23.71
CA SER A 136 -2.92 -8.87 -23.94
C SER A 136 -2.29 -8.09 -22.77
N GLY A 137 -1.78 -8.78 -21.74
CA GLY A 137 -1.19 -8.17 -20.54
C GLY A 137 -2.19 -7.88 -19.42
N ASN A 138 -3.47 -8.23 -19.61
CA ASN A 138 -4.52 -8.02 -18.62
C ASN A 138 -4.63 -9.18 -17.63
N VAL A 139 -5.18 -8.90 -16.45
CA VAL A 139 -5.51 -9.93 -15.46
C VAL A 139 -6.79 -10.62 -15.89
N ALA A 140 -6.84 -11.95 -15.80
CA ALA A 140 -8.09 -12.68 -16.00
C ALA A 140 -9.10 -12.27 -14.92
N TRP A 141 -10.29 -11.83 -15.35
CA TRP A 141 -11.32 -11.24 -14.50
C TRP A 141 -12.70 -11.76 -14.87
N ALA A 142 -13.53 -12.04 -13.86
CA ALA A 142 -14.97 -12.21 -14.00
C ALA A 142 -15.68 -11.57 -12.79
N PRO A 143 -16.94 -11.10 -12.92
CA PRO A 143 -17.66 -10.43 -11.84
C PRO A 143 -17.83 -11.26 -10.55
N ASP A 144 -17.79 -12.58 -10.68
CA ASP A 144 -17.96 -13.59 -9.63
C ASP A 144 -16.74 -14.53 -9.52
N ASP A 145 -15.56 -14.07 -9.98
CA ASP A 145 -14.31 -14.81 -9.81
C ASP A 145 -13.98 -15.07 -8.32
N VAL A 146 -13.00 -15.95 -8.07
CA VAL A 146 -12.58 -16.29 -6.70
C VAL A 146 -12.21 -15.04 -5.89
N PHE A 147 -11.61 -14.03 -6.53
CA PHE A 147 -11.27 -12.79 -5.85
C PHE A 147 -12.54 -12.07 -5.36
N ALA A 148 -13.55 -11.90 -6.22
CA ALA A 148 -14.81 -11.27 -5.88
C ALA A 148 -15.61 -12.06 -4.83
N LYS A 149 -15.51 -13.40 -4.82
CA LYS A 149 -16.10 -14.24 -3.77
C LYS A 149 -15.50 -13.97 -2.39
N VAL A 150 -14.19 -13.70 -2.30
CA VAL A 150 -13.50 -13.45 -1.03
C VAL A 150 -13.54 -11.98 -0.61
N MET A 151 -13.35 -11.06 -1.55
CA MET A 151 -13.24 -9.62 -1.29
C MET A 151 -14.59 -8.90 -1.31
N GLY A 152 -15.63 -9.58 -1.84
CA GLY A 152 -16.92 -9.00 -2.15
C GLY A 152 -16.98 -8.48 -3.59
N ARG A 153 -18.21 -8.35 -4.10
CA ARG A 153 -18.45 -7.82 -5.45
C ARG A 153 -17.94 -6.38 -5.55
N GLU A 154 -17.20 -6.11 -6.63
CA GLU A 154 -16.79 -4.75 -6.97
C GLU A 154 -18.02 -3.87 -7.20
N ARG A 155 -17.99 -2.66 -6.62
CA ARG A 155 -19.03 -1.66 -6.81
C ARG A 155 -18.60 -0.70 -7.91
N LYS A 156 -19.45 -0.51 -8.92
CA LYS A 156 -19.19 0.45 -10.00
C LYS A 156 -18.94 1.84 -9.40
N GLY A 157 -17.74 2.39 -9.63
CA GLY A 157 -17.35 3.76 -9.25
C GLY A 157 -16.29 3.89 -8.14
N CYS A 158 -15.84 2.80 -7.50
CA CYS A 158 -14.78 2.85 -6.50
C CYS A 158 -13.56 2.02 -6.96
N ILE A 159 -12.52 2.69 -7.45
CA ILE A 159 -11.19 2.07 -7.57
C ILE A 159 -10.55 2.17 -6.18
N VAL A 160 -10.58 1.06 -5.42
CA VAL A 160 -9.80 0.96 -4.19
C VAL A 160 -8.37 0.62 -4.61
N GLY A 161 -7.50 1.62 -4.60
CA GLY A 161 -6.06 1.49 -4.87
C GLY A 161 -5.24 1.59 -3.61
#